data_AF-A0A8H7MK89-F1
#
_entry.id   AF-A0A8H7MK89-F1
#
_cell.length_a   1.000
_cell.length_b   1.000
_cell.length_c   1.000
_cell.angle_alpha   90.00
_cell.angle_beta   90.00
_cell.angle_gamma   90.00
#
_symmetry.space_group_name_H-M   'P 1'
#
loop_
_entity.id
_entity.type
_entity.pdbx_description
1 polymer ?
#
loop_
_entity_poly.entity_id
_entity_poly.type
_entity_poly.pdbx_seq_one_letter_code
_entity_poly.pdbx_strand_id
1 'polypeptide(L)'
;MHPHLHTEEVQKGCADVVAALDECHARGFLWKVTGNCTDAKYKVNMCLRGLRLEKTRQNREAAKEKREHIKKVWAELDADKYTEAERQERMGVRDERKEGLQDAQV
;
A
#
# COMPACT_ATOMS: atom_id res chain seq x y z
N MET A 1 -11.57 12.92 26.50
CA MET A 1 -10.43 12.19 25.92
C MET A 1 -10.83 11.74 24.52
N HIS A 2 -10.01 11.99 23.50
CA HIS A 2 -10.32 11.57 22.13
C HIS A 2 -9.77 10.16 21.93
N PRO A 3 -10.59 9.12 21.71
CA PRO A 3 -10.12 7.74 21.59
C PRO A 3 -9.03 7.55 20.52
N HIS A 4 -9.10 8.36 19.46
CA HIS A 4 -8.14 8.36 18.35
C HIS A 4 -6.72 8.80 18.71
N LEU A 5 -6.49 9.39 19.89
CA LEU A 5 -5.16 9.80 20.33
C LEU A 5 -4.41 8.69 21.06
N HIS A 6 -5.10 7.62 21.51
CA HIS A 6 -4.52 6.55 22.31
C HIS A 6 -4.10 5.30 21.51
N THR A 7 -3.92 5.45 20.19
CA THR A 7 -3.32 4.40 19.36
C THR A 7 -1.82 4.28 19.63
N GLU A 8 -1.24 3.09 19.54
CA GLU A 8 0.19 2.88 19.80
C GLU A 8 1.10 3.83 19.02
N GLU A 9 0.79 4.12 17.75
CA GLU A 9 1.64 4.96 16.90
C GLU A 9 1.68 6.41 17.40
N VAL A 10 0.55 6.92 17.85
CA VAL A 10 0.43 8.27 18.42
C VAL A 10 1.10 8.32 19.80
N GLN A 11 0.98 7.28 20.62
CA GLN A 11 1.67 7.21 21.90
C GLN A 11 3.20 7.12 21.73
N LYS A 12 3.69 6.42 20.71
CA LYS A 12 5.14 6.31 20.44
C LYS A 12 5.74 7.61 19.90
N GLY A 13 5.01 8.36 19.08
CA GLY A 13 5.54 9.54 18.37
C GLY A 13 5.06 10.91 18.87
N CYS A 14 3.96 10.97 19.61
CA CYS A 14 3.27 12.22 19.99
C CYS A 14 2.81 12.25 21.45
N ALA A 15 3.28 11.35 22.33
CA ALA A 15 2.83 11.30 23.73
C ALA A 15 3.01 12.64 24.47
N ASP A 16 4.14 13.34 24.27
CA ASP A 16 4.43 14.58 24.99
C ASP A 16 3.43 15.70 24.67
N VAL A 17 3.09 15.85 23.38
CA VAL A 17 2.13 16.88 22.95
C VAL A 17 0.70 16.52 23.34
N VAL A 18 0.36 15.23 23.39
CA VAL A 18 -0.93 14.74 23.88
C VAL A 18 -1.05 14.98 25.38
N ALA A 19 -0.01 14.68 26.17
CA ALA A 19 0.04 14.93 27.60
C ALA A 19 -0.13 16.43 27.93
N ALA A 20 0.52 17.31 27.16
CA ALA A 20 0.36 18.76 27.32
C ALA A 20 -1.08 19.24 27.03
N LEU A 21 -1.77 18.63 26.05
CA LEU A 21 -3.17 18.92 25.77
C LEU A 21 -4.08 18.40 26.90
N ASP A 22 -3.80 17.21 27.42
CA ASP A 22 -4.55 16.61 28.51
C ASP A 22 -4.40 17.39 29.82
N GLU A 23 -3.21 17.90 30.12
CA GLU A 23 -2.97 18.81 31.24
C GLU A 23 -3.80 20.10 31.09
N CYS A 24 -3.83 20.68 29.89
CA CYS A 24 -4.67 21.86 29.65
C CYS A 24 -6.16 21.54 29.83
N HIS A 25 -6.59 20.36 29.40
CA HIS A 25 -7.94 19.89 29.60
C HIS A 25 -8.27 19.56 31.07
N ALA A 26 -7.29 19.21 31.89
CA ALA A 26 -7.48 18.96 33.33
C ALA A 26 -7.83 20.23 34.10
N ARG A 27 -7.54 21.42 33.56
CA ARG A 27 -7.85 22.73 34.16
C ARG A 27 -9.35 23.05 34.21
N GLY A 28 -10.18 22.27 33.52
CA GLY A 28 -11.64 22.37 33.58
C GLY A 28 -12.29 22.72 32.24
N PHE A 29 -13.61 22.54 32.18
CA PHE A 29 -14.39 22.67 30.94
C PHE A 29 -14.32 24.07 30.31
N LEU A 30 -14.41 25.13 31.13
CA LEU A 30 -14.37 26.52 30.65
C LEU A 30 -13.08 26.82 29.87
N TRP A 31 -11.94 26.31 30.34
CA TRP A 31 -10.65 26.48 29.68
C TRP A 31 -10.59 25.84 28.28
N LYS A 32 -11.33 24.74 28.08
CA LYS A 32 -11.42 24.03 26.79
C LYS A 32 -12.23 24.84 25.79
N VAL A 33 -13.37 25.38 26.22
CA VAL A 33 -14.33 26.04 25.33
C VAL A 33 -13.97 27.49 25.02
N THR A 34 -13.23 28.17 25.91
CA THR A 34 -12.76 29.55 25.66
C THR A 34 -11.53 29.63 24.76
N GLY A 35 -10.98 28.49 24.32
CA GLY A 35 -9.83 28.45 23.42
C GLY A 35 -8.46 28.57 24.12
N ASN A 36 -8.41 28.51 25.44
CA ASN A 36 -7.16 28.61 26.19
C ASN A 36 -6.21 27.41 25.99
N CYS A 37 -6.68 26.32 25.36
CA CYS A 37 -5.87 25.15 24.99
C CYS A 37 -5.43 25.12 23.52
N THR A 38 -5.58 26.22 22.77
CA THR A 38 -5.35 26.23 21.31
C THR A 38 -3.90 25.95 20.92
N ASP A 39 -2.91 26.45 21.66
CA ASP A 39 -1.49 26.19 21.39
C ASP A 39 -1.13 24.71 21.56
N ALA A 40 -1.55 24.11 22.69
CA ALA A 40 -1.37 22.67 22.93
C ALA A 40 -2.04 21.83 21.84
N LYS A 41 -3.27 22.20 21.45
CA LYS A 41 -3.99 21.55 20.34
C LYS A 41 -3.23 21.68 19.01
N TYR A 42 -2.64 22.84 18.73
CA TYR A 42 -1.87 23.06 17.51
C TYR A 42 -0.65 22.15 17.45
N LYS A 43 0.08 21.98 18.57
CA LYS A 43 1.22 21.06 18.66
C LYS A 43 0.83 19.62 18.37
N VAL A 44 -0.29 19.15 18.93
CA VAL A 44 -0.85 17.82 18.60
C VAL A 44 -1.16 17.71 17.11
N ASN A 45 -1.81 18.71 16.51
CA ASN A 45 -2.13 18.69 15.08
C ASN A 45 -0.89 18.61 14.20
N MET A 46 0.18 19.34 14.54
CA MET A 46 1.44 19.29 13.78
C MET A 46 2.11 17.92 13.89
N CYS A 47 2.12 17.33 15.08
CA CYS A 47 2.67 15.98 15.28
C CYS A 47 1.91 14.92 14.47
N LEU A 48 0.58 14.92 14.55
CA LEU A 48 -0.27 13.98 13.80
C LEU A 48 -0.15 14.17 12.29
N ARG A 49 0.07 15.41 11.82
CA ARG A 49 0.34 15.69 10.41
C ARG A 49 1.66 15.05 9.96
N GLY A 50 2.71 15.13 10.79
CA GLY A 50 3.99 14.46 10.55
C GLY A 50 3.82 12.95 10.41
N LEU A 51 3.12 12.31 11.36
CA LEU A 51 2.84 10.86 11.31
C LEU A 51 2.07 10.46 10.04
N ARG A 52 1.08 11.26 9.62
CA ARG A 52 0.31 11.01 8.40
C ARG A 52 1.19 11.06 7.15
N LEU A 53 2.10 12.03 7.07
CA LEU A 53 3.01 12.15 5.94
C LEU A 53 3.98 10.96 5.87
N GLU A 54 4.52 10.55 7.01
CA GLU A 54 5.41 9.39 7.09
C GLU A 54 4.71 8.09 6.66
N LYS A 55 3.50 7.85 7.17
CA LYS A 55 2.69 6.69 6.75
C LYS A 55 2.36 6.73 5.26
N THR A 56 2.08 7.91 4.73
CA THR A 56 1.81 8.10 3.30
C THR A 56 3.04 7.80 2.46
N ARG A 57 4.24 8.19 2.93
CA ARG A 57 5.52 7.86 2.29
C ARG A 57 5.75 6.36 2.25
N GLN A 58 5.65 5.68 3.39
CA GLN A 58 5.82 4.23 3.51
C GLN A 58 4.82 3.46 2.64
N ASN A 59 3.55 3.86 2.66
CA ASN A 59 2.52 3.24 1.81
C ASN A 59 2.81 3.44 0.32
N ARG A 60 3.35 4.60 -0.07
CA ARG A 60 3.74 4.87 -1.46
C ARG A 60 4.91 3.99 -1.89
N GLU A 61 5.91 3.80 -1.03
CA GLU A 61 7.05 2.92 -1.30
C GLU A 61 6.61 1.46 -1.42
N ALA A 62 5.86 0.96 -0.44
CA ALA A 62 5.30 -0.40 -0.48
C ALA A 62 4.38 -0.62 -1.70
N ALA A 63 3.61 0.39 -2.11
CA ALA A 63 2.78 0.30 -3.30
C ALA A 63 3.61 0.23 -4.59
N LYS A 64 4.76 0.93 -4.67
CA LYS A 64 5.67 0.82 -5.81
C LYS A 64 6.26 -0.58 -5.89
N GLU A 65 6.77 -1.11 -4.78
CA GLU A 65 7.34 -2.47 -4.73
C GLU A 65 6.33 -3.53 -5.15
N LYS A 66 5.08 -3.45 -4.63
CA LYS A 66 3.99 -4.34 -5.03
C LYS A 66 3.67 -4.22 -6.52
N ARG A 67 3.65 -3.00 -7.08
CA ARG A 67 3.42 -2.79 -8.51
C ARG A 67 4.52 -3.40 -9.38
N GLU A 68 5.79 -3.21 -9.00
CA GLU A 68 6.92 -3.81 -9.72
C GLU A 68 6.87 -5.34 -9.66
N HIS A 69 6.58 -5.92 -8.50
CA HIS A 69 6.40 -7.35 -8.35
C HIS A 69 5.26 -7.88 -9.25
N ILE A 70 4.08 -7.25 -9.17
CA ILE A 70 2.93 -7.62 -9.99
C ILE A 70 3.27 -7.53 -11.48
N LYS A 71 3.95 -6.46 -11.91
CA LYS A 71 4.36 -6.28 -13.31
C LYS A 71 5.31 -7.39 -13.78
N LYS A 72 6.26 -7.82 -12.95
CA LYS A 72 7.16 -8.93 -13.26
C LYS A 72 6.39 -10.24 -13.42
N VAL A 73 5.51 -10.56 -12.46
CA VAL A 73 4.68 -11.77 -12.51
C VAL A 73 3.80 -11.79 -13.76
N TRP A 74 3.16 -10.67 -14.13
CA TRP A 74 2.38 -10.61 -15.37
C TRP A 74 3.24 -10.77 -16.62
N ALA A 75 4.45 -10.18 -16.65
CA ALA A 75 5.36 -10.33 -17.78
C ALA A 75 5.86 -11.77 -17.96
N GLU A 76 6.13 -12.49 -16.86
CA GLU A 76 6.49 -13.90 -16.88
C GLU A 76 5.33 -14.75 -17.43
N LEU A 77 4.12 -14.55 -16.91
CA LEU A 77 2.93 -15.26 -17.38
C LEU A 77 2.63 -15.01 -18.85
N ASP A 78 2.80 -13.78 -19.33
CA ASP A 78 2.58 -13.46 -20.74
C ASP A 78 3.68 -14.06 -21.63
N ALA A 79 4.94 -14.05 -21.19
CA ALA A 79 6.03 -14.72 -21.91
C ALA A 79 5.80 -16.23 -22.03
N ASP A 80 5.38 -16.88 -20.94
CA ASP A 80 5.09 -18.31 -20.94
C ASP A 80 3.94 -18.66 -21.91
N LYS A 81 2.88 -17.85 -21.96
CA LYS A 81 1.78 -18.03 -22.93
C LYS A 81 2.25 -17.99 -24.38
N TYR A 82 3.18 -17.09 -24.76
CA TYR A 82 3.73 -17.08 -26.11
C TYR A 82 4.53 -18.36 -26.38
N THR A 83 5.32 -18.84 -25.41
CA THR A 83 6.07 -20.09 -25.61
C THR A 83 5.16 -21.32 -25.71
N GLU A 84 4.03 -21.34 -25.00
CA GLU A 84 3.01 -22.38 -25.12
C GLU A 84 2.30 -22.33 -26.48
N ALA A 85 1.92 -21.12 -26.94
CA ALA A 85 1.30 -20.92 -28.25
C ALA A 85 2.25 -21.34 -29.39
N GLU A 86 3.53 -20.91 -29.34
CA GLU A 86 4.56 -21.32 -30.31
C GLU A 86 4.84 -22.85 -30.27
N ARG A 87 4.82 -23.46 -29.07
CA ARG A 87 4.97 -24.91 -28.92
C ARG A 87 3.77 -25.64 -29.54
N GLN A 88 2.56 -25.11 -29.36
CA GLN A 88 1.34 -25.70 -29.91
C GLN A 88 1.28 -25.54 -31.43
N GLU A 89 1.70 -24.40 -31.98
CA GLU A 89 1.84 -24.19 -33.42
C GLU A 89 2.86 -25.16 -34.03
N ARG A 90 4.05 -25.32 -33.43
CA ARG A 90 5.04 -26.32 -33.88
C ARG A 90 4.54 -27.75 -33.80
N MET A 91 3.69 -28.07 -32.81
CA MET A 91 3.06 -29.40 -32.73
C MET A 91 2.00 -29.58 -33.81
N GLY A 92 1.18 -28.55 -34.08
CA GLY A 92 0.17 -28.57 -35.16
C GLY A 92 0.80 -28.77 -36.54
N VAL A 93 1.83 -27.98 -36.88
CA VAL A 93 2.56 -28.11 -38.15
C VAL A 93 3.23 -29.48 -38.30
N ARG A 94 3.63 -30.12 -37.18
CA ARG A 94 4.20 -31.48 -37.19
C ARG A 94 3.14 -32.54 -37.47
N ASP A 95 1.90 -32.33 -37.01
CA ASP A 95 0.78 -33.25 -37.24
C ASP A 95 0.30 -33.15 -38.70
N GLU A 96 0.11 -31.94 -39.22
CA GLU A 96 -0.25 -31.69 -40.62
C GLU A 96 0.78 -32.29 -41.59
N ARG A 97 2.08 -32.21 -41.27
CA ARG A 97 3.14 -32.84 -42.07
C ARG A 97 3.05 -34.37 -42.06
N LYS A 98 2.60 -34.99 -40.97
CA LYS A 98 2.44 -36.44 -40.89
C LYS A 98 1.22 -36.92 -41.66
N GLU A 99 0.11 -36.20 -41.57
CA GLU A 99 -1.10 -36.48 -42.34
C GLU A 99 -0.83 -36.35 -43.85
N GLY A 100 -0.21 -35.25 -44.29
CA GLY A 100 0.14 -35.08 -45.71
C GLY A 100 1.17 -36.09 -46.24
N LEU A 101 2.02 -36.67 -45.38
CA LEU A 101 2.94 -37.75 -45.77
C LEU A 101 2.23 -39.11 -45.89
N GLN A 102 1.18 -39.34 -45.09
CA GLN A 102 0.33 -40.53 -45.19
C GLN A 102 -0.54 -40.49 -46.45
N ASP A 103 -1.07 -39.31 -46.81
CA ASP A 103 -1.87 -39.13 -48.02
C ASP A 103 -1.06 -39.25 -49.32
N ALA A 104 0.25 -38.93 -49.28
CA ALA A 104 1.15 -39.06 -50.43
C ALA A 104 1.65 -40.51 -50.67
N GLN A 105 1.34 -41.44 -49.76
CA GLN A 105 1.75 -42.84 -49.81
C GLN A 105 0.65 -43.81 -50.29
N VAL A 106 -0.49 -43.27 -50.73
CA VAL A 106 -1.64 -44.02 -51.28
C VAL A 106 -1.73 -43.86 -52.79
#